data_AF-Q4SX71-F1
#
_entry.id   AF-Q4SX71-F1
#
_cell.length_a   1.000
_cell.length_b   1.000
_cell.length_c   1.000
_cell.angle_alpha   90.00
_cell.angle_beta   90.00
_cell.angle_gamma   90.00
#
_symmetry.space_group_name_H-M   'P 1'
#
loop_
_entity.id
_entity.type
_entity.pdbx_description
1 polymer ?
#
loop_
_entity_poly.entity_id
_entity_poly.type
_entity_poly.pdbx_seq_one_letter_code
_entity_poly.pdbx_strand_id
1 'polypeptide(L)' 'SQTECFNYIRFLQTYNHTHLYTCGTYAFQPKCTFVNADYFTLSTAPLDDGKGKCPYDPAKGHTGLIV' A
#
# COMPACT_ATOMS: atom_id res chain seq x y z
N SER A 1 1.85 -18.01 -10.60
CA SER A 1 1.17 -17.69 -11.89
C SER A 1 1.42 -16.24 -12.29
N GLN A 2 1.10 -15.81 -13.52
CA GLN A 2 1.30 -14.39 -13.94
C GLN A 2 0.61 -13.37 -13.01
N THR A 3 -0.52 -13.76 -12.42
CA THR A 3 -1.29 -12.90 -11.52
C THR A 3 -0.53 -12.54 -10.24
N GLU A 4 0.39 -13.37 -9.76
CA GLU A 4 1.16 -13.10 -8.54
C GLU A 4 2.05 -11.85 -8.66
N CYS A 5 2.40 -11.45 -9.88
CA CYS A 5 3.21 -10.26 -10.15
C CYS A 5 2.40 -8.96 -10.18
N PHE A 6 1.09 -8.98 -9.89
CA PHE A 6 0.30 -7.75 -9.78
C PHE A 6 0.59 -7.01 -8.47
N ASN A 7 0.16 -5.75 -8.43
CA ASN A 7 0.12 -5.00 -7.18
C ASN A 7 -1.18 -5.32 -6.43
N TYR A 8 -1.08 -6.08 -5.36
CA TYR A 8 -2.20 -6.35 -4.46
C TYR A 8 -2.14 -5.36 -3.30
N ILE A 9 -3.18 -4.58 -3.09
CA ILE A 9 -3.29 -3.70 -1.92
C ILE A 9 -3.47 -4.58 -0.69
N ARG A 10 -2.58 -4.43 0.30
CA ARG A 10 -2.58 -5.23 1.54
C ARG A 10 -2.79 -4.39 2.79
N PHE A 11 -2.54 -3.09 2.69
CA PHE A 11 -2.78 -2.14 3.76
C PHE A 11 -3.52 -0.93 3.20
N LEU A 12 -4.60 -0.52 3.86
CA LEU A 12 -5.32 0.71 3.57
C LEU A 12 -5.94 1.21 4.87
N GLN A 13 -5.55 2.39 5.32
CA GLN A 13 -6.09 3.00 6.54
C GLN A 13 -6.12 4.53 6.40
N THR A 14 -7.07 5.17 7.05
CA THR A 14 -7.08 6.63 7.22
C THR A 14 -5.81 7.07 7.94
N TYR A 15 -5.06 7.99 7.34
CA TYR A 15 -3.86 8.57 7.95
C TYR A 15 -4.20 9.88 8.67
N ASN A 16 -4.99 10.74 8.02
CA ASN A 16 -5.52 11.96 8.60
C ASN A 16 -6.85 12.33 7.90
N HIS A 17 -7.41 13.50 8.21
CA HIS A 17 -8.70 13.95 7.65
C HIS A 17 -8.75 14.04 6.12
N THR A 18 -7.61 14.17 5.45
CA THR A 18 -7.53 14.42 3.99
C THR A 18 -6.87 13.28 3.22
N HIS A 19 -6.20 12.34 3.89
CA HIS A 19 -5.40 11.31 3.26
C HIS A 19 -5.61 9.92 3.86
N LEU A 20 -5.65 8.92 2.98
CA LEU A 20 -5.45 7.52 3.31
C LEU A 20 -3.97 7.16 3.11
N TYR A 21 -3.45 6.23 3.89
CA TYR A 21 -2.17 5.59 3.64
C TYR A 21 -2.42 4.17 3.10
N THR A 22 -1.72 3.82 2.02
CA THR A 22 -1.87 2.53 1.35
C THR A 22 -0.51 1.88 1.11
N CYS A 23 -0.46 0.56 1.21
CA CYS A 23 0.67 -0.24 0.76
C CYS A 23 0.19 -1.46 -0.05
N GLY A 24 0.98 -1.85 -1.04
CA GLY A 24 0.73 -3.04 -1.84
C GLY A 24 2.00 -3.81 -2.17
N THR A 25 1.81 -5.06 -2.64
CA THR A 25 2.90 -6.00 -2.95
C THR A 25 3.81 -5.51 -4.07
N TYR A 26 3.26 -4.72 -5.00
CA TYR A 26 3.95 -4.14 -6.16
C TYR A 26 4.92 -5.14 -6.82
N ALA A 27 4.40 -6.29 -7.24
CA ALA A 27 5.18 -7.37 -7.86
C ALA A 27 6.37 -7.86 -7.01
N PHE A 28 6.11 -8.24 -5.74
CA PHE A 28 7.14 -8.65 -4.78
C PHE A 28 8.19 -7.56 -4.49
N GLN A 29 7.83 -6.29 -4.62
CA GLN A 29 8.66 -5.14 -4.26
C GLN A 29 7.80 -4.13 -3.50
N PRO A 30 7.35 -4.44 -2.27
CA PRO A 30 6.29 -3.72 -1.60
C PRO A 30 6.53 -2.21 -1.56
N LYS A 31 5.50 -1.45 -1.89
CA LYS A 31 5.52 0.02 -1.94
C LYS A 31 4.36 0.62 -1.18
N CYS A 32 4.57 1.81 -0.66
CA CYS A 32 3.54 2.58 0.04
C CYS A 32 3.43 4.00 -0.52
N THR A 33 2.28 4.63 -0.30
CA THR A 33 2.00 6.01 -0.67
C THR A 33 0.74 6.52 0.02
N PHE A 34 0.42 7.79 -0.19
CA PHE A 34 -0.81 8.41 0.27
C PHE A 34 -1.82 8.54 -0.88
N VAL A 35 -3.10 8.44 -0.54
CA VAL A 35 -4.22 8.72 -1.43
C VAL A 35 -4.98 9.91 -0.86
N ASN A 36 -5.18 10.95 -1.66
CA ASN A 36 -6.07 12.05 -1.30
C ASN A 36 -7.51 11.52 -1.22
N ALA A 37 -8.17 11.71 -0.08
CA ALA A 37 -9.49 11.12 0.17
C ALA A 37 -10.63 11.82 -0.59
N ASP A 38 -10.50 13.11 -0.86
CA ASP A 38 -11.54 13.91 -1.52
C ASP A 38 -11.62 13.62 -3.02
N TYR A 39 -10.46 13.47 -3.66
CA TYR A 39 -10.34 13.27 -5.12
C TYR A 39 -9.96 11.84 -5.51
N PHE A 40 -9.64 10.99 -4.54
CA PHE A 40 -9.18 9.62 -4.74
C PHE A 40 -7.98 9.49 -5.70
N THR A 41 -7.01 10.39 -5.55
CA THR A 41 -5.80 10.45 -6.35
C THR A 41 -4.56 10.05 -5.54
N LEU A 42 -3.62 9.37 -6.19
CA LEU A 42 -2.33 9.03 -5.57
C LEU A 42 -1.47 10.29 -5.40
N SER A 43 -0.70 10.32 -4.32
CA SER A 43 0.36 11.32 -4.12
C SER A 43 1.30 11.33 -5.32
N THR A 44 1.69 12.53 -5.76
CA THR A 44 2.69 12.74 -6.82
C THR A 44 4.12 12.52 -6.32
N ALA A 45 4.31 12.38 -5.00
CA ALA A 45 5.59 12.03 -4.42
C ALA A 45 6.02 10.60 -4.85
N PRO A 46 7.34 10.32 -4.91
CA PRO A 46 7.83 8.97 -5.10
C PRO A 46 7.25 7.99 -4.08
N LEU A 47 7.04 6.74 -4.51
CA LEU A 47 6.54 5.69 -3.61
C LEU A 47 7.57 5.34 -2.54
N ASP A 48 7.11 5.25 -1.30
CA ASP A 48 7.93 4.83 -0.17
C ASP A 48 8.23 3.33 -0.20
N ASP A 49 9.35 2.93 0.40
CA ASP A 49 9.64 1.52 0.65
C ASP A 49 8.61 0.92 1.63
N GLY A 50 7.97 -0.17 1.20
CA GLY A 50 6.97 -0.92 1.94
C GLY A 50 7.54 -2.11 2.71
N LYS A 51 8.85 -2.37 2.65
CA LYS A 51 9.49 -3.45 3.41
C LYS A 51 9.18 -3.33 4.91
N GLY A 52 8.64 -4.40 5.49
CA GLY A 52 8.23 -4.46 6.90
C GLY A 52 6.86 -3.83 7.19
N LYS A 53 6.29 -3.07 6.25
CA LYS A 53 4.93 -2.50 6.37
C LYS A 53 3.87 -3.31 5.61
N CYS A 54 4.28 -3.99 4.55
CA CYS A 54 3.42 -4.80 3.67
C CYS A 54 4.16 -6.08 3.25
N PRO A 55 3.45 -7.22 3.09
CA PRO A 55 4.08 -8.45 2.60
C PRO A 55 4.51 -8.29 1.13
N TYR A 56 5.52 -9.10 0.76
CA TYR A 56 5.97 -9.25 -0.61
C TYR A 56 5.01 -10.09 -1.45
N ASP A 57 4.52 -11.18 -0.86
CA ASP A 57 3.68 -12.19 -1.52
C ASP A 57 2.20 -11.98 -1.18
N PRO A 58 1.29 -11.91 -2.17
CA PRO A 58 -0.14 -11.72 -1.95
C PRO A 58 -0.83 -12.89 -1.22
N ALA A 59 -0.20 -14.06 -1.09
CA ALA A 59 -0.72 -15.18 -0.31
C ALA A 59 -0.40 -15.08 1.20
N LYS A 60 0.49 -14.18 1.61
CA LYS A 60 0.91 -14.05 3.01
C LYS A 60 -0.07 -13.19 3.82
N GLY A 61 -0.48 -13.72 4.99
CA GLY A 61 -1.29 -12.98 5.95
C GLY A 61 -0.56 -11.72 6.43
N HIS A 62 -1.33 -10.67 6.72
CA HIS A 62 -0.81 -9.37 7.12
C HIS A 62 -1.78 -8.65 8.06
N THR A 63 -1.23 -7.92 9.01
CA THR A 63 -1.96 -7.01 9.90
C THR A 63 -1.09 -5.77 10.12
N GLY A 64 -1.73 -4.63 10.32
CA GLY A 64 -1.06 -3.37 10.62
C GLY A 64 -2.06 -2.37 11.18
N LEU A 65 -1.52 -1.39 11.90
CA LEU A 65 -2.30 -0.28 12.45
C LEU A 65 -1.41 0.97 12.45
N ILE A 66 -1.94 2.07 11.92
CA ILE A 66 -1.42 3.41 12.19
C ILE A 66 -2.03 3.89 13.50
N VAL A 67 -1.17 4.34 14.42
CA VAL A 67 -1.52 4.89 15.73
C VAL A 67 -1.42 6.41 15.73
#